data_AF-A0AA41R297-F1
#
_entry.id   AF-A0AA41R297-F1
#
_cell.length_a   1.000
_cell.length_b   1.000
_cell.length_c   1.000
_cell.angle_alpha   90.00
_cell.angle_beta   90.00
_cell.angle_gamma   90.00
#
_symmetry.space_group_name_H-M   'P 1'
#
loop_
_entity.id
_entity.type
_entity.pdbx_description
1 polymer ?
#
loop_
_entity_poly.entity_id
_entity_poly.type
_entity_poly.pdbx_seq_one_letter_code
_entity_poly.pdbx_strand_id
1 'polypeptide(L)'
;MARIEREIPADGLPRPAPWDGVGYRVLWYLHAIIFPVGIWNRLDDPLIDVALVRRYATRADIIRGWVLFWANTFSLCILIVFVLFFDN
;
A
#
# COMPACT_ATOMS: atom_id res chain seq x y z
N MET A 1 -0.21 -7.49 5.05
CA MET A 1 0.63 -7.87 3.89
C MET A 1 1.86 -8.73 4.27
N ALA A 2 2.01 -9.18 5.52
CA ALA A 2 3.17 -9.96 5.96
C ALA A 2 3.40 -11.28 5.21
N ARG A 3 2.37 -11.83 4.55
CA ARG A 3 2.50 -13.01 3.69
C ARG A 3 3.38 -12.73 2.47
N ILE A 4 3.07 -11.65 1.73
CA ILE A 4 3.82 -11.23 0.54
C ILE A 4 5.29 -10.98 0.89
N GLU A 5 5.56 -10.35 2.04
CA GLU A 5 6.94 -10.10 2.51
C GLU A 5 7.70 -11.36 2.92
N ARG A 6 7.01 -12.47 3.19
CA ARG A 6 7.62 -13.77 3.50
C ARG A 6 7.80 -14.62 2.25
N GLU A 7 6.80 -14.66 1.39
CA GLU A 7 6.78 -15.50 0.18
C GLU A 7 7.81 -15.03 -0.86
N ILE A 8 7.95 -13.72 -1.08
CA ILE A 8 8.85 -13.19 -2.11
C ILE A 8 10.32 -13.53 -1.82
N PRO A 9 10.86 -13.29 -0.60
CA PRO A 9 12.22 -13.72 -0.28
C PRO A 9 12.38 -15.24 -0.22
N ALA A 10 11.33 -15.98 0.15
CA ALA A 10 11.37 -17.45 0.15
C ALA A 10 11.55 -18.02 -1.27
N ASP A 11 11.01 -17.33 -2.28
CA ASP A 11 11.22 -17.65 -3.70
C ASP A 11 12.55 -17.10 -4.26
N GLY A 12 13.42 -16.53 -3.42
CA GLY A 12 14.72 -15.99 -3.81
C GLY A 12 14.68 -14.64 -4.54
N LEU A 13 13.52 -13.97 -4.54
CA LEU A 13 13.34 -12.69 -5.21
C LEU A 13 13.69 -11.52 -4.27
N PRO A 14 14.18 -10.39 -4.82
CA PRO A 14 14.44 -9.20 -4.02
C PRO A 14 13.15 -8.65 -3.42
N ARG A 15 13.28 -7.92 -2.30
CA ARG A 15 12.12 -7.25 -1.70
C ARG A 15 11.55 -6.24 -2.70
N PRO A 16 10.21 -6.19 -2.87
CA PRO A 16 9.59 -5.29 -3.85
C PRO A 16 9.80 -3.81 -3.55
N ALA A 17 9.87 -3.46 -2.27
CA ALA A 17 10.16 -2.09 -1.82
C ALA A 17 11.54 -2.05 -1.14
N PRO A 18 12.55 -1.43 -1.76
CA PRO A 18 13.92 -1.43 -1.24
C PRO A 18 14.07 -0.64 0.07
N TRP A 19 13.17 0.33 0.31
CA TRP A 19 13.17 1.15 1.52
C TRP A 19 11.86 1.00 2.30
N ASP A 20 11.97 1.12 3.62
CA ASP A 20 10.83 1.13 4.54
C ASP A 20 11.23 1.91 5.79
N GLY A 21 11.27 3.24 5.66
CA GLY A 21 11.72 4.10 6.76
C GLY A 21 10.71 4.16 7.90
N VAL A 22 9.52 4.70 7.63
CA VAL A 22 8.49 4.96 8.65
C VAL A 22 7.36 3.91 8.58
N GLY A 23 7.63 2.70 8.08
CA GLY A 23 6.60 1.65 7.93
C GLY A 23 5.61 1.89 6.78
N TYR A 24 5.92 2.78 5.83
CA TYR A 24 5.05 3.09 4.69
C TYR A 24 4.92 1.95 3.68
N ARG A 25 5.79 0.92 3.76
CA ARG A 25 5.77 -0.20 2.80
C ARG A 25 4.41 -0.89 2.71
N VAL A 26 3.70 -1.02 3.84
CA VAL A 26 2.35 -1.61 3.85
C VAL A 26 1.37 -0.78 3.03
N LEU A 27 1.48 0.55 3.10
CA LEU A 27 0.64 1.46 2.32
C LEU A 27 1.01 1.42 0.84
N TRP A 28 2.29 1.30 0.48
CA TRP A 28 2.69 1.11 -0.91
C TRP A 28 2.18 -0.21 -1.49
N TYR A 29 2.25 -1.31 -0.73
CA TYR A 29 1.71 -2.60 -1.17
C TYR A 29 0.20 -2.53 -1.35
N LEU A 30 -0.48 -1.87 -0.42
CA LEU A 30 -1.91 -1.59 -0.50
C LEU A 30 -2.25 -0.87 -1.81
N HIS A 31 -1.54 0.22 -2.09
CA HIS A 31 -1.74 1.05 -3.27
C HIS A 31 -1.49 0.25 -4.56
N ALA A 32 -0.38 -0.48 -4.61
CA ALA A 32 -0.01 -1.36 -5.72
C ALA A 32 -1.10 -2.39 -6.04
N ILE A 33 -1.77 -2.92 -5.01
CA ILE A 33 -2.78 -3.97 -5.15
C ILE A 33 -4.14 -3.40 -5.59
N ILE A 34 -4.59 -2.29 -5.00
CA ILE A 34 -5.96 -1.79 -5.22
C ILE A 34 -6.12 -0.85 -6.43
N PHE A 35 -5.09 -0.07 -6.77
CA PHE A 35 -5.19 0.91 -7.86
C PHE A 35 -4.71 0.33 -9.19
N PRO A 36 -5.31 0.70 -10.34
CA PRO A 36 -4.84 0.24 -11.64
C PRO A 36 -3.41 0.69 -11.93
N VAL A 37 -2.69 -0.08 -12.74
CA VAL A 37 -1.38 0.32 -13.29
C VAL A 37 -1.59 1.58 -14.14
N GLY A 38 -0.75 2.58 -13.94
CA GLY A 38 -0.89 3.90 -14.56
C GLY A 38 -0.28 4.99 -13.68
N ILE A 39 -0.97 6.13 -13.59
CA ILE A 39 -0.50 7.29 -12.81
C ILE A 39 -0.25 6.94 -11.34
N TRP A 40 -1.10 6.08 -10.77
CA TRP A 40 -1.05 5.69 -9.35
C TRP A 40 -0.08 4.56 -9.04
N ASN A 41 0.31 3.78 -10.05
CA ASN A 41 1.12 2.57 -9.93
C ASN A 41 1.92 2.41 -11.22
N ARG A 42 3.05 3.09 -11.29
CA ARG A 42 3.91 3.05 -12.46
C ARG A 42 4.66 1.72 -12.52
N LEU A 43 4.91 1.22 -13.73
CA LEU A 43 5.69 -0.02 -13.91
C LEU A 43 7.18 0.19 -13.65
N ASP A 44 7.67 1.43 -13.81
CA ASP A 44 9.04 1.86 -13.62
C ASP A 44 9.27 2.56 -12.27
N ASP A 45 8.38 2.34 -11.29
CA ASP A 45 8.47 3.00 -9.99
C ASP A 45 9.72 2.52 -9.21
N PRO A 46 10.68 3.42 -8.88
CA PRO A 46 11.89 3.05 -8.16
C PRO A 46 11.63 2.70 -6.68
N LEU A 47 10.45 3.01 -6.15
CA LEU A 47 10.07 2.78 -4.76
C LEU A 47 9.41 1.41 -4.54
N ILE A 48 8.79 0.83 -5.58
CA ILE A 48 8.06 -0.42 -5.47
C ILE A 48 7.94 -1.16 -6.81
N ASP A 49 8.29 -2.45 -6.80
CA ASP A 49 7.95 -3.35 -7.90
C ASP A 49 6.47 -3.76 -7.83
N VAL A 50 5.63 -2.96 -8.50
CA VAL A 50 4.17 -3.14 -8.55
C VAL A 50 3.79 -4.49 -9.16
N ALA A 51 4.48 -4.93 -10.21
CA ALA A 51 4.16 -6.17 -10.91
C ALA A 51 4.42 -7.38 -10.01
N LEU A 52 5.54 -7.36 -9.30
CA LEU A 52 5.90 -8.40 -8.35
C LEU A 52 4.90 -8.47 -7.20
N VAL A 53 4.57 -7.35 -6.55
CA VAL A 53 3.58 -7.34 -5.44
C VAL A 53 2.23 -7.90 -5.87
N ARG A 54 1.74 -7.51 -7.05
CA ARG A 54 0.46 -7.98 -7.59
C ARG A 54 0.44 -9.48 -7.86
N ARG A 55 1.56 -10.06 -8.30
CA ARG A 55 1.66 -11.49 -8.56
C ARG A 55 1.45 -12.33 -7.29
N TYR A 56 1.85 -11.82 -6.14
CA TYR A 56 1.70 -12.49 -4.84
C TYR A 56 0.42 -12.10 -4.10
N ALA A 57 -0.33 -11.12 -4.60
CA ALA A 57 -1.54 -10.64 -3.96
C ALA A 57 -2.71 -11.63 -4.12
N THR A 58 -3.50 -11.78 -3.06
CA THR A 58 -4.76 -12.55 -3.10
C THR A 58 -5.99 -11.66 -3.14
N ARG A 59 -7.15 -12.24 -3.44
CA ARG A 59 -8.44 -11.54 -3.29
C ARG A 59 -8.66 -11.00 -1.87
N ALA A 60 -8.17 -11.69 -0.85
CA ALA A 60 -8.27 -11.22 0.53
C ALA A 60 -7.40 -9.97 0.77
N ASP A 61 -6.24 -9.89 0.13
CA ASP A 61 -5.37 -8.71 0.23
C ASP A 61 -5.96 -7.50 -0.51
N ILE A 62 -6.68 -7.72 -1.61
CA ILE A 62 -7.44 -6.66 -2.30
C ILE A 62 -8.54 -6.10 -1.38
N ILE A 63 -9.31 -6.97 -0.72
CA ILE A 63 -10.39 -6.54 0.19
C ILE A 63 -9.80 -5.77 1.39
N ARG A 64 -8.79 -6.32 2.05
CA ARG A 64 -8.07 -5.62 3.14
C ARG A 64 -7.47 -4.30 2.65
N GLY A 65 -7.00 -4.30 1.41
CA GLY A 65 -6.56 -3.15 0.64
C GLY A 65 -7.56 -2.00 0.70
N TRP A 66 -8.76 -2.26 0.20
CA TRP A 66 -9.84 -1.28 0.17
C TRP A 66 -10.29 -0.84 1.57
N VAL A 67 -10.42 -1.79 2.51
CA VAL A 67 -10.84 -1.48 3.88
C VAL A 67 -9.89 -0.50 4.55
N LEU A 68 -8.57 -0.75 4.49
CA LEU A 68 -7.57 0.13 5.08
C LEU A 68 -7.49 1.48 4.35
N PHE A 69 -7.66 1.51 3.02
CA PHE A 69 -7.70 2.76 2.26
C PHE A 69 -8.83 3.66 2.72
N TRP A 70 -10.05 3.12 2.82
CA TRP A 70 -11.22 3.88 3.28
C TRP A 70 -11.11 4.28 4.74
N ALA A 71 -10.63 3.38 5.62
CA ALA A 71 -10.41 3.70 7.02
C ALA A 71 -9.42 4.86 7.18
N ASN A 72 -8.29 4.82 6.47
CA ASN A 72 -7.28 5.88 6.51
C ASN A 72 -7.82 7.21 5.97
N THR A 73 -8.51 7.17 4.83
CA THR A 73 -9.11 8.37 4.22
C THR A 73 -10.15 8.99 5.14
N PHE A 74 -11.01 8.17 5.75
CA PHE A 74 -12.03 8.63 6.67
C PHE A 74 -11.43 9.25 7.93
N SER A 75 -10.41 8.62 8.52
CA SER A 75 -9.68 9.17 9.67
C SER A 75 -9.03 10.51 9.33
N LEU A 76 -8.44 10.65 8.13
CA LEU A 76 -7.84 11.91 7.68
C LEU A 76 -8.91 13.01 7.53
N CYS A 77 -10.06 12.70 6.94
CA CYS A 77 -11.18 13.64 6.82
C CYS A 77 -11.67 14.12 8.19
N ILE A 78 -11.83 13.21 9.16
CA ILE A 78 -12.23 13.59 10.53
C ILE A 78 -11.19 14.52 11.15
N LEU A 79 -9.89 14.20 11.01
CA LEU A 79 -8.81 15.03 11.54
C LEU A 79 -8.84 16.43 10.93
N ILE A 80 -9.00 16.54 9.61
CA ILE A 80 -9.09 17.83 8.91
C ILE A 80 -10.29 18.64 9.41
N VAL A 81 -11.47 18.02 9.52
CA VAL A 81 -12.66 18.68 10.08
C VAL A 81 -12.40 19.13 11.51
N PHE A 82 -11.81 18.27 12.35
CA PHE A 82 -11.49 18.64 13.72
C PHE A 82 -10.59 19.88 13.79
N VAL A 83 -9.50 19.91 13.02
CA VAL A 83 -8.57 21.06 12.98
C VAL A 83 -9.26 22.31 12.44
N LEU A 84 -10.10 22.21 11.41
CA LEU A 84 -10.76 23.39 10.83
C LEU A 84 -11.81 24.00 11.76
N PHE A 85 -12.52 23.19 12.54
CA PHE A 85 -13.69 23.62 13.33
C PHE A 85 -13.41 23.79 14.82
N PHE A 86 -12.40 23.14 15.39
CA PHE A 86 -12.10 23.17 16.83
C PHE A 86 -10.75 23.81 17.18
N ASP A 87 -9.95 24.19 16.19
CA ASP A 87 -8.67 24.93 16.35
C ASP A 87 -8.82 26.43 15.98
N ASN A 88 -10.07 26.92 15.86
CA ASN A 88 -10.46 28.35 15.78
C ASN A 88 -11.05 28.81 17.12
#